data_AF-A0A848CL38-F1
#
_entry.id   AF-A0A848CL38-F1
#
_cell.length_a   1.000
_cell.length_b   1.000
_cell.length_c   1.000
_cell.angle_alpha   90.00
_cell.angle_beta   90.00
_cell.angle_gamma   90.00
#
_symmetry.space_group_name_H-M   'P 1'
#
loop_
_entity.id
_entity.type
_entity.pdbx_description
1 polymer ?
#
loop_
_entity_poly.entity_id
_entity_poly.type
_entity_poly.pdbx_seq_one_letter_code
_entity_poly.pdbx_strand_id
1 'polypeptide(L)'
;MSEIKSLRIDISIFPKVFTIILGKPQQKDDESGLNKTFEKPEIVADLPRCANILYLEHILALPDSTECKLLEKYAYGIAFSDEEYEKMLRLIMVPGRRTQTQQIQTDELSLFGLEIRKDNKGNRKLALREDAISTIKAETWECIIIDHLKQKAFDIIDCFDFNATFNRKQANNNNHEKLKISLGAWRFSTDITEQNLSNVLRTALIFTLVNYCFENTKDQYDSFSDFFDVEFYKRVSLIYGIWSNRGNKDTIEYIPLYDSFYNLDGINKEDLIEILRSILDDPNIAFGDKEDLKKRLIDGAVSFHRGISNEDKDLEQRLIKPAINYIYLREKAKDTLASAQILFDGEKYSDCANRCYYAMMFSLKSLLENKGLLANWKENELKESESHRTLEVGLSKLIAQGVLDQKDYNAFLYVRDQRIKCDYSIYKFEKADASNCLSKVQKFCTKIENIT
;
A
#
# COMPACT_ATOMS: atom_id res chain seq x y z
N MET A 1 4.07 19.11 -49.79
CA MET A 1 4.40 17.79 -49.22
C MET A 1 4.08 17.85 -47.74
N SER A 2 2.98 17.25 -47.31
CA SER A 2 2.71 17.06 -45.89
C SER A 2 3.74 16.06 -45.35
N GLU A 3 4.53 16.45 -44.35
CA GLU A 3 5.38 15.50 -43.63
C GLU A 3 4.53 14.33 -43.15
N ILE A 4 4.94 13.11 -43.49
CA ILE A 4 4.32 11.91 -42.92
C ILE A 4 4.70 11.93 -41.43
N LYS A 5 3.74 12.32 -40.60
CA LYS A 5 3.88 12.32 -39.15
C LYS A 5 4.06 10.86 -38.69
N SER A 6 5.30 10.44 -38.47
CA SER A 6 5.60 9.09 -37.98
C SER A 6 5.67 9.09 -36.45
N LEU A 7 4.81 8.29 -35.81
CA LEU A 7 4.85 8.06 -34.37
C LEU A 7 5.71 6.84 -34.07
N ARG A 8 6.58 6.93 -33.07
CA ARG A 8 7.43 5.83 -32.60
C ARG A 8 7.11 5.56 -31.14
N ILE A 9 6.79 4.31 -30.82
CA ILE A 9 6.45 3.85 -29.48
C ILE A 9 7.29 2.60 -29.21
N ASP A 10 7.87 2.51 -28.02
CA ASP A 10 8.55 1.29 -27.59
C ASP A 10 7.51 0.21 -27.26
N ILE A 11 7.43 -0.83 -28.09
CA ILE A 11 6.50 -1.94 -27.86
C ILE A 11 6.88 -2.83 -26.67
N SER A 12 8.09 -2.64 -26.11
CA SER A 12 8.58 -3.40 -24.95
C SER A 12 7.79 -3.11 -23.68
N ILE A 13 7.14 -1.94 -23.60
CA ILE A 13 6.28 -1.53 -22.49
C ILE A 13 5.05 -2.44 -22.34
N PHE A 14 4.62 -3.09 -23.42
CA PHE A 14 3.49 -4.01 -23.39
C PHE A 14 3.97 -5.42 -23.02
N PRO A 15 3.31 -6.10 -22.08
CA PRO A 15 3.72 -7.43 -21.63
C PRO A 15 3.63 -8.46 -22.76
N LYS A 16 4.58 -9.39 -22.77
CA LYS A 16 4.59 -10.58 -23.62
C LYS A 16 4.59 -11.82 -22.73
N VAL A 17 3.49 -12.55 -22.72
CA VAL A 17 3.30 -13.77 -21.92
C VAL A 17 3.72 -14.99 -22.74
N PHE A 18 3.25 -15.10 -23.99
CA PHE A 18 3.64 -16.17 -24.91
C PHE A 18 3.43 -15.76 -26.37
N THR A 19 3.90 -16.61 -27.30
CA THR A 19 3.78 -16.39 -28.75
C THR A 19 2.95 -17.52 -29.36
N ILE A 20 1.91 -17.17 -30.11
CA ILE A 20 1.20 -18.11 -30.99
C ILE A 20 1.74 -17.98 -32.40
N ILE A 21 1.97 -19.13 -33.04
CA ILE A 21 2.35 -19.22 -34.46
C ILE A 21 1.28 -20.05 -35.17
N LEU A 22 0.57 -19.44 -36.13
CA LEU A 22 -0.42 -20.11 -36.96
C LEU A 22 0.06 -20.15 -38.42
N GLY A 23 -0.10 -21.31 -39.05
CA GLY A 23 0.37 -21.58 -40.42
C GLY A 23 1.27 -22.82 -40.50
N LYS A 24 1.36 -23.46 -41.67
CA LYS A 24 2.16 -24.68 -41.85
C LYS A 24 3.65 -24.35 -41.93
N PRO A 25 4.55 -25.08 -41.25
CA PRO A 25 5.87 -25.35 -41.81
C PRO A 25 5.70 -26.37 -42.93
N GLN A 26 5.68 -25.96 -44.20
CA GLN A 26 5.90 -26.89 -45.30
C GLN A 26 7.39 -26.91 -45.63
N GLN A 27 8.05 -28.06 -45.44
CA GLN A 27 9.24 -28.36 -46.22
C GLN A 27 8.81 -28.38 -47.69
N LYS A 28 9.34 -27.46 -48.48
CA LYS A 28 9.53 -27.74 -49.90
C LYS A 28 10.76 -28.63 -49.97
N ASP A 29 10.55 -29.90 -50.28
CA ASP A 29 11.61 -30.69 -50.89
C ASP A 29 11.83 -30.08 -52.28
N ASP A 30 12.74 -29.12 -52.38
CA ASP A 30 13.37 -28.87 -53.67
C ASP A 30 14.15 -30.13 -54.00
N GLU A 31 13.84 -30.77 -55.14
CA GLU A 31 14.55 -31.94 -55.71
C GLU A 31 16.06 -31.71 -55.96
N SER A 32 16.63 -30.60 -55.46
CA SER A 32 18.03 -30.24 -55.56
C SER A 32 18.69 -29.89 -54.21
N GLY A 33 18.16 -30.33 -53.07
CA GLY A 33 18.93 -30.57 -51.83
C GLY A 33 19.83 -29.46 -51.23
N LEU A 34 19.77 -28.21 -51.70
CA LEU A 34 20.79 -27.21 -51.38
C LEU A 34 20.27 -25.85 -50.87
N ASN A 35 18.97 -25.60 -50.79
CA ASN A 35 18.45 -24.41 -50.10
C ASN A 35 17.15 -24.71 -49.33
N LYS A 36 17.25 -24.81 -48.00
CA LYS A 36 16.08 -24.88 -47.12
C LYS A 36 15.52 -23.47 -46.89
N THR A 37 14.62 -23.01 -47.75
CA THR A 37 13.81 -21.81 -47.47
C THR A 37 12.57 -22.18 -46.67
N PHE A 38 12.53 -21.78 -45.39
CA PHE A 38 11.34 -21.88 -44.56
C PHE A 38 10.35 -20.77 -44.97
N GLU A 39 9.12 -21.13 -45.35
CA GLU A 39 8.06 -20.14 -45.57
C GLU A 39 7.70 -19.44 -44.25
N LYS A 40 7.48 -18.11 -44.30
CA LYS A 40 7.10 -17.34 -43.11
C LYS A 40 5.73 -17.81 -42.60
N PRO A 41 5.54 -17.97 -41.28
CA PRO A 41 4.25 -18.32 -40.70
C PRO A 41 3.16 -17.31 -41.11
N GLU A 42 1.92 -17.78 -41.25
CA GLU A 42 0.76 -16.98 -41.68
C GLU A 42 0.45 -15.89 -40.64
N ILE A 43 0.53 -16.22 -39.35
CA ILE A 43 0.35 -15.28 -38.24
C ILE A 43 1.38 -15.60 -37.15
N VAL A 44 2.05 -14.57 -36.65
CA VAL A 44 2.84 -14.60 -35.40
C VAL A 44 2.24 -13.58 -34.45
N ALA A 45 1.75 -14.03 -33.30
CA ALA A 45 1.05 -13.22 -32.33
C ALA A 45 1.76 -13.28 -30.97
N ASP A 46 2.37 -12.18 -30.54
CA ASP A 46 2.87 -12.03 -29.17
C ASP A 46 1.73 -11.57 -28.27
N LEU A 47 1.24 -12.42 -27.37
CA LEU A 47 0.07 -12.13 -26.54
C LEU A 47 0.48 -11.67 -25.13
N PRO A 48 -0.20 -10.66 -24.54
CA PRO A 48 -1.24 -9.80 -25.13
C PRO A 48 -0.67 -8.63 -25.97
N ARG A 49 0.64 -8.46 -26.09
CA ARG A 49 1.30 -7.32 -26.78
C ARG A 49 0.67 -6.93 -28.12
N CYS A 50 0.37 -7.89 -28.99
CA CYS A 50 -0.23 -7.62 -30.30
C CYS A 50 -1.64 -7.01 -30.23
N ALA A 51 -2.43 -7.31 -29.19
CA ALA A 51 -3.73 -6.66 -28.97
C ALA A 51 -3.55 -5.17 -28.67
N ASN A 52 -2.58 -4.82 -27.82
CA ASN A 52 -2.25 -3.42 -27.53
C ASN A 52 -1.79 -2.68 -28.80
N ILE A 53 -0.94 -3.32 -29.63
CA ILE A 53 -0.47 -2.74 -30.90
C ILE A 53 -1.64 -2.52 -31.87
N LEU A 54 -2.52 -3.50 -32.05
CA LEU A 54 -3.70 -3.37 -32.90
C LEU A 54 -4.65 -2.28 -32.38
N TYR A 55 -4.75 -2.09 -31.07
CA TYR A 55 -5.52 -1.02 -30.47
C TYR A 55 -4.93 0.37 -30.79
N LEU A 56 -3.61 0.52 -30.71
CA LEU A 56 -2.95 1.76 -31.12
C LEU A 56 -3.16 2.05 -32.62
N GLU A 57 -3.03 1.04 -33.49
CA GLU A 57 -3.34 1.19 -34.92
C GLU A 57 -4.78 1.67 -35.16
N HIS A 58 -5.74 1.17 -34.37
CA HIS A 58 -7.14 1.59 -34.40
C HIS A 58 -7.31 3.07 -33.99
N ILE A 59 -6.63 3.52 -32.91
CA ILE A 59 -6.66 4.93 -32.49
C ILE A 59 -6.08 5.85 -33.56
N LEU A 60 -4.97 5.45 -34.19
CA LEU A 60 -4.30 6.26 -35.22
C LEU A 60 -5.15 6.47 -36.48
N ALA A 61 -6.12 5.59 -36.72
CA ALA A 61 -7.12 5.78 -37.78
C ALA A 61 -8.16 6.87 -37.44
N LEU A 62 -8.17 7.38 -36.20
CA LEU A 62 -9.10 8.39 -35.66
C LEU A 62 -8.32 9.64 -35.17
N PRO A 63 -7.72 10.43 -36.08
CA PRO A 63 -6.71 11.45 -35.74
C PRO A 63 -7.23 12.59 -34.85
N ASP A 64 -8.53 12.92 -34.92
CA ASP A 64 -9.12 14.00 -34.13
C ASP A 64 -9.51 13.60 -32.70
N SER A 65 -9.37 12.31 -32.37
CA SER A 65 -9.72 11.79 -31.05
C SER A 65 -8.80 12.32 -29.95
N THR A 66 -9.36 12.52 -28.75
CA THR A 66 -8.59 12.87 -27.55
C THR A 66 -7.48 11.85 -27.28
N GLU A 67 -7.75 10.56 -27.51
CA GLU A 67 -6.77 9.47 -27.33
C GLU A 67 -5.59 9.60 -28.29
N CYS A 68 -5.83 9.91 -29.58
CA CYS A 68 -4.75 10.12 -30.55
C CYS A 68 -3.86 11.30 -30.14
N LYS A 69 -4.45 12.43 -29.70
CA LYS A 69 -3.68 13.60 -29.24
C LYS A 69 -2.81 13.31 -28.01
N LEU A 70 -3.34 12.55 -27.05
CA LEU A 70 -2.58 12.10 -25.88
C LEU A 70 -1.44 11.16 -26.27
N LEU A 71 -1.70 10.23 -27.21
CA LEU A 71 -0.71 9.28 -27.71
C LEU A 71 0.43 9.98 -28.44
N GLU A 72 0.12 11.00 -29.24
CA GLU A 72 1.11 11.84 -29.90
C GLU A 72 2.03 12.55 -28.90
N LYS A 73 1.45 13.17 -27.86
CA LYS A 73 2.24 13.81 -26.80
C LYS A 73 3.17 12.83 -26.10
N TYR A 74 2.65 11.65 -25.72
CA TYR A 74 3.46 10.59 -25.13
C TYR A 74 4.62 10.19 -26.04
N ALA A 75 4.35 9.90 -27.31
CA ALA A 75 5.36 9.48 -28.28
C ALA A 75 6.44 10.55 -28.55
N TYR A 76 6.11 11.83 -28.41
CA TYR A 76 7.06 12.94 -28.52
C TYR A 76 7.74 13.31 -27.19
N GLY A 77 7.43 12.63 -26.08
CA GLY A 77 7.98 12.94 -24.76
C GLY A 77 7.55 14.31 -24.22
N ILE A 78 6.39 14.80 -24.64
CA ILE A 78 5.84 16.09 -24.18
C ILE A 78 5.13 15.89 -22.84
N ALA A 79 5.39 16.79 -21.89
CA ALA A 79 4.72 16.77 -20.59
C ALA A 79 3.20 17.00 -20.74
N PHE A 80 2.41 16.27 -19.96
CA PHE A 80 0.97 16.43 -19.87
C PHE A 80 0.59 17.53 -18.87
N SER A 81 -0.48 18.25 -19.16
CA SER A 81 -1.15 19.11 -18.16
C SER A 81 -2.00 18.26 -17.20
N ASP A 82 -2.42 18.85 -16.07
CA ASP A 82 -3.29 18.17 -15.11
C ASP A 82 -4.62 17.69 -15.70
N GLU A 83 -5.21 18.47 -16.61
CA GLU A 83 -6.44 18.09 -17.32
C GLU A 83 -6.19 16.91 -18.27
N GLU A 84 -5.00 16.83 -18.87
CA GLU A 84 -4.61 15.72 -19.73
C GLU A 84 -4.32 14.44 -18.91
N TYR A 85 -3.71 14.58 -17.73
CA TYR A 85 -3.60 13.47 -16.77
C TYR A 85 -4.97 12.94 -16.37
N GLU A 86 -5.93 13.80 -16.03
CA GLU A 86 -7.30 13.35 -15.74
C GLU A 86 -7.93 12.60 -16.92
N LYS A 87 -7.82 13.14 -18.13
CA LYS A 87 -8.35 12.50 -19.35
C LYS A 87 -7.72 11.13 -19.56
N MET A 88 -6.40 11.03 -19.41
CA MET A 88 -5.64 9.80 -19.57
C MET A 88 -6.03 8.76 -18.50
N LEU A 89 -6.17 9.17 -17.24
CA LEU A 89 -6.58 8.29 -16.16
C LEU A 89 -8.01 7.76 -16.33
N ARG A 90 -8.94 8.57 -16.85
CA ARG A 90 -10.29 8.08 -17.20
C ARG A 90 -10.28 6.98 -18.26
N LEU A 91 -9.23 6.86 -19.08
CA LEU A 91 -9.11 5.78 -20.08
C LEU A 91 -8.86 4.42 -19.43
N ILE A 92 -8.29 4.39 -18.22
CA ILE A 92 -8.02 3.15 -17.49
C ILE A 92 -9.12 2.79 -16.48
N MET A 93 -10.04 3.70 -16.15
CA MET A 93 -11.16 3.48 -15.22
C MET A 93 -12.37 2.83 -15.90
N VAL A 94 -12.15 1.71 -16.59
CA VAL A 94 -13.20 0.97 -17.30
C VAL A 94 -13.67 -0.23 -16.48
N PRO A 95 -14.98 -0.41 -16.23
CA PRO A 95 -15.50 -1.60 -15.58
C PRO A 95 -15.34 -2.81 -16.52
N GLY A 96 -14.52 -3.78 -16.12
CA GLY A 96 -14.29 -4.99 -16.90
C GLY A 96 -13.24 -5.90 -16.26
N ARG A 97 -13.36 -7.22 -16.49
CA ARG A 97 -12.31 -8.17 -16.07
C ARG A 97 -11.11 -8.01 -17.00
N ARG A 98 -9.97 -7.61 -16.44
CA ARG A 98 -8.69 -7.54 -17.18
C ARG A 98 -8.31 -8.92 -17.71
N THR A 99 -7.93 -9.00 -18.98
CA THR A 99 -7.57 -10.23 -19.68
C THR A 99 -6.38 -10.95 -19.02
N GLN A 100 -5.56 -10.18 -18.30
CA GLN A 100 -4.32 -10.58 -17.68
C GLN A 100 -4.49 -11.45 -16.41
N THR A 101 -5.74 -11.71 -15.98
CA THR A 101 -6.08 -12.51 -14.80
C THR A 101 -6.78 -13.84 -15.11
N GLN A 102 -7.03 -14.18 -16.38
CA GLN A 102 -7.86 -15.32 -16.74
C GLN A 102 -7.04 -16.62 -16.92
N GLN A 103 -7.56 -17.75 -16.42
CA GLN A 103 -6.98 -19.08 -16.66
C GLN A 103 -7.14 -19.46 -18.13
N ILE A 104 -6.07 -19.97 -18.74
CA ILE A 104 -6.03 -20.34 -20.15
C ILE A 104 -7.06 -21.44 -20.43
N GLN A 105 -8.11 -21.11 -21.19
CA GLN A 105 -9.07 -22.06 -21.76
C GLN A 105 -8.76 -22.28 -23.26
N THR A 106 -9.47 -23.22 -23.89
CA THR A 106 -9.26 -23.74 -25.26
C THR A 106 -9.29 -22.72 -26.41
N ASP A 107 -9.68 -21.46 -26.19
CA ASP A 107 -9.60 -20.37 -27.18
C ASP A 107 -8.69 -19.25 -26.66
N GLU A 108 -7.39 -19.42 -26.89
CA GLU A 108 -6.33 -18.55 -26.38
C GLU A 108 -6.41 -17.11 -26.95
N LEU A 109 -6.90 -16.92 -28.18
CA LEU A 109 -6.99 -15.60 -28.80
C LEU A 109 -8.14 -14.77 -28.21
N SER A 110 -9.31 -15.40 -28.05
CA SER A 110 -10.48 -14.75 -27.45
C SER A 110 -10.22 -14.27 -26.02
N LEU A 111 -9.36 -14.98 -25.26
CA LEU A 111 -8.92 -14.61 -23.92
C LEU A 111 -8.28 -13.23 -23.87
N PHE A 112 -7.48 -12.90 -24.89
CA PHE A 112 -6.81 -11.61 -25.03
C PHE A 112 -7.58 -10.64 -25.95
N GLY A 113 -8.87 -10.91 -26.18
CA GLY A 113 -9.74 -10.04 -26.96
C GLY A 113 -9.39 -9.98 -28.46
N LEU A 114 -8.78 -11.02 -28.99
CA LEU A 114 -8.40 -11.14 -30.40
C LEU A 114 -9.25 -12.16 -31.12
N GLU A 115 -9.42 -11.95 -32.42
CA GLU A 115 -10.01 -12.90 -33.34
C GLU A 115 -9.28 -12.89 -34.69
N ILE A 116 -9.50 -13.94 -35.48
CA ILE A 116 -8.96 -14.04 -36.83
C ILE A 116 -10.06 -13.65 -37.82
N ARG A 117 -9.86 -12.54 -38.52
CA ARG A 117 -10.71 -12.12 -39.65
C ARG A 117 -10.01 -12.46 -40.97
N LYS A 118 -10.79 -12.62 -42.04
CA LYS A 118 -10.25 -12.67 -43.40
C LYS A 118 -10.31 -11.28 -44.02
N ASP A 119 -9.23 -10.85 -44.65
CA ASP A 119 -9.23 -9.64 -45.46
C ASP A 119 -9.99 -9.84 -46.78
N ASN A 120 -10.16 -8.77 -47.56
CA ASN A 120 -10.83 -8.79 -48.86
C ASN A 120 -10.15 -9.71 -49.90
N LYS A 121 -8.94 -10.18 -49.63
CA LYS A 121 -8.16 -11.11 -50.48
C LYS A 121 -8.17 -12.53 -49.92
N GLY A 122 -8.92 -12.79 -48.85
CA GLY A 122 -9.03 -14.10 -48.20
C GLY A 122 -7.90 -14.44 -47.24
N ASN A 123 -6.92 -13.54 -47.03
CA ASN A 123 -5.82 -13.75 -46.09
C ASN A 123 -6.30 -13.58 -44.67
N ARG A 124 -5.83 -14.43 -43.76
CA ARG A 124 -6.14 -14.31 -42.34
C ARG A 124 -5.35 -13.17 -41.72
N LYS A 125 -6.01 -12.31 -40.95
CA LYS A 125 -5.42 -11.23 -40.15
C LYS A 125 -5.98 -11.27 -38.74
N LEU A 126 -5.14 -10.94 -37.75
CA LEU A 126 -5.61 -10.65 -36.41
C LEU A 126 -6.42 -9.36 -36.39
N ALA A 127 -7.52 -9.37 -35.64
CA ALA A 127 -8.36 -8.22 -35.36
C ALA A 127 -8.75 -8.20 -33.89
N LEU A 128 -9.10 -7.02 -33.38
CA LEU A 128 -9.68 -6.85 -32.06
C LEU A 128 -11.14 -7.32 -32.07
N ARG A 129 -11.54 -8.01 -31.01
CA ARG A 129 -12.95 -8.30 -30.75
C ARG A 129 -13.63 -7.04 -30.21
N GLU A 130 -14.80 -6.69 -30.75
CA GLU A 130 -15.50 -5.44 -30.41
C GLU A 130 -15.86 -5.36 -28.92
N ASP A 131 -16.23 -6.48 -28.30
CA ASP A 131 -16.57 -6.57 -26.88
C ASP A 131 -15.35 -6.45 -25.95
N ALA A 132 -14.12 -6.60 -26.48
CA ALA A 132 -12.89 -6.51 -25.72
C ALA A 132 -12.15 -5.16 -25.86
N ILE A 133 -12.55 -4.30 -26.81
CA ILE A 133 -11.86 -3.03 -27.10
C ILE A 133 -11.72 -2.17 -25.84
N SER A 134 -12.78 -2.06 -25.04
CA SER A 134 -12.78 -1.24 -23.81
C SER A 134 -11.77 -1.73 -22.75
N THR A 135 -11.57 -3.04 -22.67
CA THR A 135 -10.60 -3.65 -21.74
C THR A 135 -9.18 -3.51 -22.27
N ILE A 136 -8.96 -3.78 -23.56
CA ILE A 136 -7.65 -3.62 -24.22
C ILE A 136 -7.20 -2.16 -24.18
N LYS A 137 -8.13 -1.23 -24.38
CA LYS A 137 -7.91 0.21 -24.17
C LYS A 137 -7.32 0.50 -22.79
N ALA A 138 -8.01 0.05 -21.74
CA ALA A 138 -7.60 0.31 -20.38
C ALA A 138 -6.23 -0.31 -20.08
N GLU A 139 -5.96 -1.53 -20.55
CA GLU A 139 -4.66 -2.19 -20.40
C GLU A 139 -3.53 -1.49 -21.18
N THR A 140 -3.82 -1.01 -22.40
CA THR A 140 -2.85 -0.29 -23.24
C THR A 140 -2.45 1.02 -22.57
N TRP A 141 -3.44 1.81 -22.14
CA TRP A 141 -3.20 3.09 -21.49
C TRP A 141 -2.55 2.94 -20.11
N GLU A 142 -2.86 1.89 -19.37
CA GLU A 142 -2.17 1.57 -18.11
C GLU A 142 -0.67 1.33 -18.32
N CYS A 143 -0.28 0.60 -19.38
CA CYS A 143 1.13 0.42 -19.74
C CYS A 143 1.80 1.75 -20.13
N ILE A 144 1.11 2.60 -20.91
CA ILE A 144 1.61 3.91 -21.33
C ILE A 144 1.81 4.84 -20.12
N ILE A 145 0.85 4.89 -19.20
CA ILE A 145 0.93 5.74 -17.99
C ILE A 145 2.08 5.28 -17.11
N ILE A 146 2.22 3.97 -16.87
CA ILE A 146 3.30 3.42 -16.05
C ILE A 146 4.66 3.71 -16.67
N ASP A 147 4.79 3.58 -18.00
CA ASP A 147 6.03 3.92 -18.69
C ASP A 147 6.32 5.43 -18.63
N HIS A 148 5.31 6.27 -18.83
CA HIS A 148 5.45 7.72 -18.74
C HIS A 148 5.90 8.19 -17.33
N LEU A 149 5.35 7.58 -16.28
CA LEU A 149 5.69 7.88 -14.89
C LEU A 149 6.89 7.10 -14.36
N LYS A 150 7.51 6.24 -15.18
CA LYS A 150 8.53 5.29 -14.76
C LYS A 150 9.67 5.96 -14.03
N GLN A 151 10.25 7.02 -14.59
CA GLN A 151 11.40 7.68 -13.96
C GLN A 151 11.03 8.19 -12.56
N LYS A 152 9.93 8.94 -12.44
CA LYS A 152 9.43 9.45 -11.14
C LYS A 152 9.14 8.34 -10.14
N ALA A 153 8.47 7.28 -10.58
CA ALA A 153 8.16 6.15 -9.72
C ALA A 153 9.42 5.45 -9.20
N PHE A 154 10.42 5.24 -10.07
CA PHE A 154 11.69 4.63 -9.66
C PHE A 154 12.55 5.57 -8.79
N ASP A 155 12.56 6.88 -9.06
CA ASP A 155 13.25 7.86 -8.20
C ASP A 155 12.73 7.79 -6.75
N ILE A 156 11.41 7.62 -6.57
CA ILE A 156 10.76 7.45 -5.26
C ILE A 156 11.07 6.09 -4.64
N ILE A 157 10.99 5.00 -5.41
CA ILE A 157 11.31 3.65 -4.94
C ILE A 157 12.76 3.55 -4.48
N ASP A 158 13.68 4.19 -5.20
CA ASP A 158 15.11 4.19 -4.92
C ASP A 158 15.49 5.01 -3.67
N CYS A 159 14.56 5.79 -3.10
CA CYS A 159 14.72 6.38 -1.76
C CYS A 159 14.76 5.33 -0.64
N PHE A 160 14.31 4.10 -0.90
CA PHE A 160 14.16 3.05 0.09
C PHE A 160 15.00 1.81 -0.25
N ASP A 161 15.81 1.33 0.71
CA ASP A 161 16.71 0.21 0.48
C ASP A 161 16.02 -1.16 0.63
N PHE A 162 15.13 -1.49 -0.32
CA PHE A 162 14.48 -2.80 -0.37
C PHE A 162 15.48 -3.96 -0.49
N ASN A 163 16.67 -3.72 -1.04
CA ASN A 163 17.72 -4.73 -1.17
C ASN A 163 18.30 -5.16 0.17
N ALA A 164 18.40 -4.26 1.16
CA ALA A 164 19.04 -4.53 2.46
C ALA A 164 18.53 -5.79 3.16
N THR A 165 17.25 -6.09 3.00
CA THR A 165 16.60 -7.24 3.67
C THR A 165 16.07 -8.29 2.68
N PHE A 166 16.35 -8.13 1.39
CA PHE A 166 15.96 -9.07 0.34
C PHE A 166 16.86 -10.31 0.36
N ASN A 167 16.25 -11.50 0.37
CA ASN A 167 16.96 -12.76 0.23
C ASN A 167 16.33 -13.54 -0.92
N ARG A 168 17.10 -13.73 -2.00
CA ARG A 168 16.65 -14.44 -3.20
C ARG A 168 16.45 -15.93 -2.88
N LYS A 169 15.29 -16.48 -3.23
CA LYS A 169 14.93 -17.89 -3.02
C LYS A 169 15.13 -18.74 -4.26
N GLN A 170 15.00 -18.15 -5.45
CA GLN A 170 15.23 -18.84 -6.72
C GLN A 170 16.20 -18.04 -7.60
N ALA A 171 17.18 -18.73 -8.18
CA ALA A 171 18.08 -18.12 -9.15
C ALA A 171 17.27 -17.62 -10.36
N ASN A 172 17.47 -16.37 -10.75
CA ASN A 172 16.94 -15.86 -12.00
C ASN A 172 17.76 -16.45 -13.17
N ASN A 173 17.19 -16.56 -14.37
CA ASN A 173 17.87 -17.16 -15.55
C ASN A 173 19.23 -16.50 -15.91
N ASN A 174 19.57 -15.37 -15.29
CA ASN A 174 20.76 -14.55 -15.55
C ASN A 174 21.72 -14.41 -14.35
N ASN A 175 21.61 -15.19 -13.27
CA ASN A 175 22.48 -15.10 -12.07
C ASN A 175 22.57 -13.68 -11.44
N HIS A 176 21.58 -12.82 -11.63
CA HIS A 176 21.57 -11.50 -10.98
C HIS A 176 21.24 -11.63 -9.50
N GLU A 177 22.17 -11.26 -8.64
CA GLU A 177 21.97 -11.23 -7.17
C GLU A 177 21.03 -10.09 -6.72
N LYS A 178 21.01 -8.97 -7.44
CA LYS A 178 20.24 -7.77 -7.06
C LYS A 178 18.73 -7.93 -7.32
N LEU A 179 17.92 -7.37 -6.42
CA LEU A 179 16.46 -7.23 -6.58
C LEU A 179 16.17 -6.42 -7.85
N LYS A 180 15.17 -6.86 -8.62
CA LYS A 180 14.60 -6.11 -9.74
C LYS A 180 13.13 -5.82 -9.48
N ILE A 181 12.68 -4.63 -9.83
CA ILE A 181 11.29 -4.21 -9.70
C ILE A 181 10.71 -3.98 -11.09
N SER A 182 9.51 -4.49 -11.34
CA SER A 182 8.74 -4.21 -12.56
C SER A 182 7.37 -3.67 -12.19
N LEU A 183 7.14 -2.40 -12.48
CA LEU A 183 5.82 -1.80 -12.31
C LEU A 183 4.89 -2.12 -13.47
N GLY A 184 5.42 -2.47 -14.66
CA GLY A 184 4.66 -2.64 -15.91
C GLY A 184 4.14 -4.05 -16.17
N ALA A 185 4.70 -5.08 -15.55
CA ALA A 185 4.35 -6.48 -15.81
C ALA A 185 3.80 -7.19 -14.56
N TRP A 186 2.64 -7.84 -14.69
CA TRP A 186 2.02 -8.65 -13.63
C TRP A 186 2.81 -9.90 -13.26
N ARG A 187 3.61 -10.39 -14.20
CA ARG A 187 4.58 -11.46 -13.96
C ARG A 187 5.85 -11.15 -14.74
N PHE A 188 6.96 -11.07 -14.04
CA PHE A 188 8.29 -10.83 -14.62
C PHE A 188 9.39 -11.65 -13.94
N SER A 189 9.17 -12.14 -12.72
CA SER A 189 10.11 -12.98 -11.98
C SER A 189 9.51 -14.34 -11.63
N THR A 190 10.36 -15.36 -11.54
CA THR A 190 10.02 -16.67 -10.96
C THR A 190 10.26 -16.69 -9.45
N ASP A 191 11.05 -15.76 -8.93
CA ASP A 191 11.25 -15.58 -7.49
C ASP A 191 9.99 -14.93 -6.89
N ILE A 192 9.33 -15.67 -5.99
CA ILE A 192 8.04 -15.28 -5.40
C ILE A 192 8.18 -13.97 -4.62
N THR A 193 9.26 -13.81 -3.87
CA THR A 193 9.50 -12.62 -3.05
C THR A 193 9.67 -11.37 -3.92
N GLU A 194 10.50 -11.45 -4.96
CA GLU A 194 10.73 -10.38 -5.94
C GLU A 194 9.45 -10.03 -6.73
N GLN A 195 8.70 -11.06 -7.13
CA GLN A 195 7.43 -10.88 -7.83
C GLN A 195 6.38 -10.19 -6.96
N ASN A 196 6.26 -10.60 -5.69
CA ASN A 196 5.26 -10.06 -4.79
C ASN A 196 5.56 -8.61 -4.42
N LEU A 197 6.82 -8.25 -4.16
CA LEU A 197 7.18 -6.85 -3.93
C LEU A 197 6.82 -5.96 -5.12
N SER A 198 7.10 -6.40 -6.34
CA SER A 198 6.75 -5.62 -7.54
C SER A 198 5.24 -5.48 -7.73
N ASN A 199 4.48 -6.54 -7.44
CA ASN A 199 3.02 -6.47 -7.47
C ASN A 199 2.48 -5.49 -6.44
N VAL A 200 3.03 -5.48 -5.23
CA VAL A 200 2.64 -4.57 -4.15
C VAL A 200 2.97 -3.11 -4.51
N LEU A 201 4.15 -2.84 -5.06
CA LEU A 201 4.52 -1.50 -5.54
C LEU A 201 3.66 -1.05 -6.73
N ARG A 202 3.34 -1.96 -7.65
CA ARG A 202 2.38 -1.67 -8.75
C ARG A 202 1.00 -1.34 -8.18
N THR A 203 0.50 -2.10 -7.21
CA THR A 203 -0.78 -1.83 -6.56
C THR A 203 -0.80 -0.43 -5.93
N ALA A 204 0.24 -0.06 -5.18
CA ALA A 204 0.37 1.29 -4.63
C ALA A 204 0.36 2.38 -5.71
N LEU A 205 1.02 2.16 -6.84
CA LEU A 205 1.01 3.10 -7.97
C LEU A 205 -0.42 3.25 -8.49
N ILE A 206 -1.14 2.14 -8.71
CA ILE A 206 -2.53 2.19 -9.19
C ILE A 206 -3.45 2.89 -8.18
N PHE A 207 -3.33 2.63 -6.88
CA PHE A 207 -4.08 3.35 -5.84
C PHE A 207 -3.80 4.85 -5.86
N THR A 208 -2.53 5.24 -6.05
CA THR A 208 -2.16 6.67 -6.22
C THR A 208 -2.92 7.30 -7.39
N LEU A 209 -2.93 6.63 -8.54
CA LEU A 209 -3.60 7.11 -9.75
C LEU A 209 -5.13 7.16 -9.59
N VAL A 210 -5.72 6.17 -8.91
CA VAL A 210 -7.15 6.12 -8.59
C VAL A 210 -7.52 7.28 -7.66
N ASN A 211 -6.76 7.54 -6.61
CA ASN A 211 -7.06 8.61 -5.65
C ASN A 211 -7.07 9.99 -6.30
N TYR A 212 -6.18 10.25 -7.26
CA TYR A 212 -6.21 11.50 -8.02
C TYR A 212 -7.55 11.75 -8.74
N CYS A 213 -8.25 10.68 -9.15
CA CYS A 213 -9.52 10.79 -9.87
C CYS A 213 -10.75 10.90 -8.97
N PHE A 214 -10.69 10.36 -7.75
CA PHE A 214 -11.87 10.11 -6.92
C PHE A 214 -11.86 10.77 -5.55
N GLU A 215 -10.69 11.20 -5.06
CA GLU A 215 -10.62 11.89 -3.77
C GLU A 215 -10.70 13.41 -3.94
N ASN A 216 -11.41 14.07 -3.01
CA ASN A 216 -11.51 15.53 -2.94
C ASN A 216 -10.24 16.18 -2.37
N THR A 217 -9.08 15.54 -2.52
CA THR A 217 -7.79 15.99 -1.98
C THR A 217 -6.89 16.58 -3.06
N LYS A 218 -7.27 16.51 -4.34
CA LYS A 218 -6.50 17.07 -5.45
C LYS A 218 -6.16 18.55 -5.25
N ASP A 219 -7.09 19.34 -4.73
CA ASP A 219 -6.90 20.79 -4.49
C ASP A 219 -5.89 21.10 -3.38
N GLN A 220 -5.36 20.08 -2.69
CA GLN A 220 -4.29 20.22 -1.70
C GLN A 220 -2.88 20.25 -2.33
N TYR A 221 -2.78 20.01 -3.65
CA TYR A 221 -1.53 19.88 -4.39
C TYR A 221 -1.46 20.91 -5.52
N ASP A 222 -0.24 21.34 -5.84
CA ASP A 222 -0.01 22.38 -6.85
C ASP A 222 -0.21 21.85 -8.29
N SER A 223 -0.03 20.55 -8.50
CA SER A 223 -0.19 19.88 -9.79
C SER A 223 -0.34 18.37 -9.65
N PHE A 224 -0.68 17.65 -10.73
CA PHE A 224 -0.60 16.18 -10.75
C PHE A 224 0.79 15.67 -10.36
N SER A 225 1.84 16.35 -10.82
CA SER A 225 3.22 15.92 -10.53
C SER A 225 3.52 15.97 -9.05
N ASP A 226 3.12 17.06 -8.37
CA ASP A 226 3.28 17.24 -6.93
C ASP A 226 2.44 16.21 -6.15
N PHE A 227 1.17 16.03 -6.54
CA PHE A 227 0.31 14.98 -6.02
C PHE A 227 0.98 13.61 -6.11
N PHE A 228 1.46 13.21 -7.30
CA PHE A 228 2.03 11.89 -7.53
C PHE A 228 3.28 11.67 -6.69
N ASP A 229 4.17 12.67 -6.65
CA ASP A 229 5.42 12.56 -5.90
C ASP A 229 5.14 12.36 -4.39
N VAL A 230 4.23 13.14 -3.81
CA VAL A 230 3.87 13.06 -2.38
C VAL A 230 3.09 11.79 -2.06
N GLU A 231 2.03 11.49 -2.81
CA GLU A 231 1.11 10.39 -2.52
C GLU A 231 1.71 9.01 -2.83
N PHE A 232 2.51 8.89 -3.91
CA PHE A 232 3.21 7.64 -4.18
C PHE A 232 4.33 7.41 -3.16
N TYR A 233 5.08 8.45 -2.77
CA TYR A 233 6.10 8.35 -1.73
C TYR A 233 5.55 7.80 -0.42
N LYS A 234 4.42 8.33 0.08
CA LYS A 234 3.77 7.83 1.31
C LYS A 234 3.47 6.32 1.23
N ARG A 235 2.97 5.85 0.08
CA ARG A 235 2.64 4.44 -0.12
C ARG A 235 3.88 3.56 -0.24
N VAL A 236 4.94 4.04 -0.90
CA VAL A 236 6.21 3.32 -0.97
C VAL A 236 6.87 3.25 0.41
N SER A 237 6.83 4.33 1.21
CA SER A 237 7.31 4.34 2.60
C SER A 237 6.57 3.32 3.45
N LEU A 238 5.24 3.23 3.32
CA LEU A 238 4.43 2.20 3.96
C LEU A 238 4.84 0.78 3.54
N ILE A 239 4.97 0.53 2.23
CA ILE A 239 5.40 -0.78 1.71
C ILE A 239 6.80 -1.14 2.22
N TYR A 240 7.71 -0.16 2.25
CA TYR A 240 9.05 -0.35 2.77
C TYR A 240 9.02 -0.73 4.26
N GLY A 241 8.23 -0.02 5.08
CA GLY A 241 8.07 -0.38 6.49
C GLY A 241 7.47 -1.76 6.72
N ILE A 242 6.52 -2.18 5.87
CA ILE A 242 6.01 -3.56 5.89
C ILE A 242 7.11 -4.55 5.48
N TRP A 243 7.89 -4.23 4.45
CA TRP A 243 8.95 -5.09 3.90
C TRP A 243 10.13 -5.28 4.84
N SER A 244 10.58 -4.21 5.50
CA SER A 244 11.72 -4.24 6.42
C SER A 244 11.40 -5.02 7.69
N ASN A 245 10.12 -5.02 8.12
CA ASN A 245 9.73 -5.58 9.40
C ASN A 245 8.87 -6.85 9.36
N ARG A 246 8.25 -7.25 8.24
CA ARG A 246 7.53 -8.54 8.15
C ARG A 246 8.51 -9.72 8.10
N GLY A 247 8.19 -10.77 8.86
CA GLY A 247 8.96 -12.01 8.87
C GLY A 247 8.93 -12.79 7.55
N ASN A 248 7.75 -12.98 6.95
CA ASN A 248 7.62 -13.64 5.65
C ASN A 248 7.41 -12.66 4.51
N LYS A 249 8.46 -12.43 3.72
CA LYS A 249 8.40 -11.58 2.53
C LYS A 249 7.62 -12.19 1.35
N ASP A 250 7.31 -13.48 1.38
CA ASP A 250 6.51 -14.13 0.33
C ASP A 250 5.03 -13.74 0.40
N THR A 251 4.58 -13.17 1.51
CA THR A 251 3.18 -12.82 1.73
C THR A 251 3.05 -11.32 1.96
N ILE A 252 3.95 -10.50 1.39
CA ILE A 252 3.78 -9.06 1.42
C ILE A 252 2.56 -8.66 0.59
N GLU A 253 1.75 -7.77 1.14
CA GLU A 253 0.53 -7.26 0.53
C GLU A 253 0.49 -5.74 0.72
N TYR A 254 -0.11 -5.04 -0.24
CA TYR A 254 -0.38 -3.61 -0.10
C TYR A 254 -1.55 -3.42 0.86
N ILE A 255 -1.38 -2.56 1.86
CA ILE A 255 -2.45 -2.21 2.79
C ILE A 255 -2.87 -0.77 2.51
N PRO A 256 -4.12 -0.56 2.08
CA PRO A 256 -4.60 0.74 1.61
C PRO A 256 -4.92 1.72 2.76
N LEU A 257 -3.96 1.98 3.65
CA LEU A 257 -4.14 2.85 4.83
C LEU A 257 -4.31 4.33 4.48
N TYR A 258 -3.67 4.77 3.39
CA TYR A 258 -3.81 6.13 2.89
C TYR A 258 -5.09 6.33 2.09
N ASP A 259 -5.70 5.24 1.63
CA ASP A 259 -6.95 5.22 0.87
C ASP A 259 -8.16 5.02 1.81
N SER A 260 -9.35 4.72 1.28
CA SER A 260 -10.52 4.47 2.14
C SER A 260 -10.37 3.25 3.05
N PHE A 261 -10.77 3.36 4.33
CA PHE A 261 -10.74 2.22 5.25
C PHE A 261 -11.73 1.11 4.88
N TYR A 262 -12.71 1.35 3.99
CA TYR A 262 -13.50 0.25 3.41
C TYR A 262 -12.61 -0.78 2.70
N ASN A 263 -11.45 -0.36 2.18
CA ASN A 263 -10.48 -1.24 1.55
C ASN A 263 -9.66 -2.08 2.55
N LEU A 264 -9.86 -1.89 3.86
CA LEU A 264 -9.28 -2.74 4.91
C LEU A 264 -10.16 -3.95 5.22
N ASP A 265 -11.32 -4.09 4.56
CA ASP A 265 -12.15 -5.27 4.72
C ASP A 265 -11.38 -6.54 4.31
N GLY A 266 -11.56 -7.61 5.09
CA GLY A 266 -10.75 -8.83 4.98
C GLY A 266 -9.44 -8.84 5.78
N ILE A 267 -8.95 -7.70 6.27
CA ILE A 267 -7.80 -7.65 7.19
C ILE A 267 -8.28 -7.96 8.62
N ASN A 268 -7.49 -8.73 9.37
CA ASN A 268 -7.74 -8.94 10.79
C ASN A 268 -7.01 -7.90 11.65
N LYS A 269 -7.53 -7.68 12.86
CA LYS A 269 -7.02 -6.63 13.77
C LYS A 269 -5.59 -6.91 14.20
N GLU A 270 -5.25 -8.16 14.50
CA GLU A 270 -3.93 -8.56 14.95
C GLU A 270 -2.85 -8.23 13.90
N ASP A 271 -3.08 -8.58 12.64
CA ASP A 271 -2.16 -8.30 11.52
C ASP A 271 -2.00 -6.79 11.30
N LEU A 272 -3.10 -6.03 11.37
CA LEU A 272 -3.04 -4.57 11.22
C LEU A 272 -2.25 -3.93 12.37
N ILE A 273 -2.44 -4.37 13.61
CA ILE A 273 -1.67 -3.90 14.77
C ILE A 273 -0.18 -4.23 14.58
N GLU A 274 0.15 -5.47 14.21
CA GLU A 274 1.54 -5.90 14.00
C GLU A 274 2.23 -5.00 12.97
N ILE A 275 1.56 -4.76 11.84
CA ILE A 275 2.09 -3.92 10.77
C ILE A 275 2.31 -2.49 11.24
N LEU A 276 1.30 -1.87 11.86
CA LEU A 276 1.39 -0.50 12.33
C LEU A 276 2.48 -0.33 13.39
N ARG A 277 2.61 -1.28 14.33
CA ARG A 277 3.72 -1.28 15.30
C ARG A 277 5.06 -1.36 14.61
N SER A 278 5.18 -2.26 13.64
CA SER A 278 6.44 -2.52 12.93
C SER A 278 6.96 -1.25 12.25
N ILE A 279 6.06 -0.49 11.61
CA ILE A 279 6.38 0.78 10.94
C ILE A 279 6.73 1.87 11.97
N LEU A 280 5.91 2.02 13.01
CA LEU A 280 6.11 3.08 13.99
C LEU A 280 7.36 2.87 14.86
N ASP A 281 7.76 1.62 15.07
CA ASP A 281 8.96 1.24 15.82
C ASP A 281 10.24 1.25 14.99
N ASP A 282 10.15 1.17 13.65
CA ASP A 282 11.32 1.08 12.77
C ASP A 282 12.15 2.38 12.80
N PRO A 283 13.40 2.37 13.28
CA PRO A 283 14.24 3.57 13.33
C PRO A 283 14.65 4.09 11.95
N ASN A 284 14.50 3.29 10.89
CA ASN A 284 14.86 3.68 9.52
C ASN A 284 13.74 4.44 8.79
N ILE A 285 12.52 4.44 9.34
CA ILE A 285 11.41 5.22 8.79
C ILE A 285 11.46 6.63 9.35
N ALA A 286 11.38 7.62 8.47
CA ALA A 286 11.46 9.03 8.84
C ALA A 286 10.36 9.40 9.85
N PHE A 287 10.69 10.27 10.80
CA PHE A 287 9.73 10.73 11.81
C PHE A 287 8.50 11.39 11.18
N GLY A 288 8.69 12.19 10.11
CA GLY A 288 7.60 12.82 9.37
C GLY A 288 6.60 11.79 8.83
N ASP A 289 7.08 10.72 8.19
CA ASP A 289 6.25 9.65 7.64
C ASP A 289 5.41 8.95 8.72
N LYS A 290 5.99 8.77 9.92
CA LYS A 290 5.28 8.19 11.07
C LYS A 290 4.17 9.11 11.57
N GLU A 291 4.42 10.42 11.64
CA GLU A 291 3.41 11.40 12.05
C GLU A 291 2.29 11.53 11.02
N ASP A 292 2.62 11.50 9.73
CA ASP A 292 1.65 11.48 8.63
C ASP A 292 0.77 10.23 8.69
N LEU A 293 1.36 9.06 8.94
CA LEU A 293 0.60 7.82 9.15
C LEU A 293 -0.34 7.94 10.35
N LYS A 294 0.15 8.41 11.51
CA LYS A 294 -0.69 8.61 12.71
C LYS A 294 -1.86 9.56 12.43
N LYS A 295 -1.61 10.68 11.75
CA LYS A 295 -2.65 11.64 11.37
C LYS A 295 -3.68 10.99 10.45
N ARG A 296 -3.24 10.25 9.43
CA ARG A 296 -4.13 9.53 8.51
C ARG A 296 -5.02 8.52 9.23
N LEU A 297 -4.47 7.79 10.21
CA LEU A 297 -5.22 6.84 11.03
C LEU A 297 -6.33 7.55 11.82
N ILE A 298 -6.02 8.70 12.43
CA ILE A 298 -6.98 9.51 13.17
C ILE A 298 -8.08 10.04 12.23
N ASP A 299 -7.71 10.69 11.13
CA ASP A 299 -8.66 11.30 10.20
C ASP A 299 -9.61 10.24 9.60
N GLY A 300 -9.09 9.05 9.26
CA GLY A 300 -9.89 7.92 8.80
C GLY A 300 -10.85 7.41 9.87
N ALA A 301 -10.38 7.25 11.11
CA ALA A 301 -11.23 6.82 12.22
C ALA A 301 -12.34 7.84 12.52
N VAL A 302 -12.05 9.14 12.44
CA VAL A 302 -13.07 10.20 12.60
C VAL A 302 -14.15 10.08 11.53
N SER A 303 -13.76 9.82 10.28
CA SER A 303 -14.70 9.69 9.16
C SER A 303 -15.68 8.53 9.37
N PHE A 304 -15.20 7.39 9.87
CA PHE A 304 -16.06 6.24 10.22
C PHE A 304 -16.91 6.53 11.45
N HIS A 305 -16.34 7.11 12.50
CA HIS A 305 -17.03 7.29 13.77
C HIS A 305 -18.13 8.35 13.75
N ARG A 306 -17.97 9.40 12.95
CA ARG A 306 -19.03 10.40 12.70
C ARG A 306 -20.01 9.95 11.61
N GLY A 307 -19.72 8.80 11.01
CA GLY A 307 -20.28 8.38 9.75
C GLY A 307 -21.03 7.05 9.84
N ILE A 308 -22.30 7.15 9.48
CA ILE A 308 -22.87 6.23 8.49
C ILE A 308 -23.35 4.88 9.08
N SER A 309 -23.87 4.06 8.18
CA SER A 309 -24.87 3.02 8.29
C SER A 309 -24.51 1.87 9.24
N ASN A 310 -25.38 0.87 9.34
CA ASN A 310 -25.14 -0.27 10.22
C ASN A 310 -23.92 -1.11 9.79
N GLU A 311 -23.57 -1.12 8.51
CA GLU A 311 -22.42 -1.83 7.95
C GLU A 311 -21.09 -1.22 8.42
N ASP A 312 -21.00 0.11 8.48
CA ASP A 312 -19.77 0.82 8.86
C ASP A 312 -19.42 0.62 10.34
N LYS A 313 -20.45 0.44 11.18
CA LYS A 313 -20.30 0.09 12.59
C LYS A 313 -19.65 -1.27 12.78
N ASP A 314 -19.89 -2.25 11.91
CA ASP A 314 -19.25 -3.56 12.03
C ASP A 314 -17.75 -3.45 11.78
N LEU A 315 -17.35 -2.81 10.67
CA LEU A 315 -15.94 -2.61 10.34
C LEU A 315 -15.23 -1.76 11.40
N GLU A 316 -15.91 -0.75 11.94
CA GLU A 316 -15.39 0.05 13.04
C GLU A 316 -15.06 -0.81 14.26
N GLN A 317 -16.05 -1.57 14.74
CA GLN A 317 -15.93 -2.31 15.99
C GLN A 317 -15.03 -3.54 15.86
N ARG A 318 -15.00 -4.18 14.69
CA ARG A 318 -14.21 -5.39 14.45
C ARG A 318 -12.74 -5.10 14.15
N LEU A 319 -12.43 -3.97 13.50
CA LEU A 319 -11.08 -3.68 12.99
C LEU A 319 -10.56 -2.28 13.35
N ILE A 320 -11.25 -1.23 12.93
CA ILE A 320 -10.72 0.15 12.95
C ILE A 320 -10.48 0.61 14.40
N LYS A 321 -11.52 0.59 15.24
CA LYS A 321 -11.42 0.99 16.64
C LYS A 321 -10.38 0.17 17.39
N PRO A 322 -10.41 -1.17 17.39
CA PRO A 322 -9.48 -1.91 18.21
C PRO A 322 -8.02 -1.84 17.72
N ALA A 323 -7.77 -1.71 16.41
CA ALA A 323 -6.41 -1.52 15.89
C ALA A 323 -5.89 -0.09 16.10
N ILE A 324 -6.65 0.91 15.66
CA ILE A 324 -6.22 2.32 15.70
C ILE A 324 -6.16 2.83 17.13
N ASN A 325 -7.15 2.48 17.96
CA ASN A 325 -7.15 2.90 19.35
C ASN A 325 -5.97 2.29 20.11
N TYR A 326 -5.67 1.01 19.88
CA TYR A 326 -4.50 0.36 20.45
C TYR A 326 -3.21 1.11 20.08
N ILE A 327 -2.98 1.38 18.79
CA ILE A 327 -1.78 2.06 18.29
C ILE A 327 -1.68 3.49 18.86
N TYR A 328 -2.78 4.24 18.83
CA TYR A 328 -2.81 5.60 19.34
C TYR A 328 -2.50 5.65 20.85
N LEU A 329 -3.13 4.79 21.66
CA LEU A 329 -2.89 4.73 23.10
C LEU A 329 -1.46 4.28 23.42
N ARG A 330 -0.93 3.33 22.65
CA ARG A 330 0.44 2.85 22.77
C ARG A 330 1.45 3.98 22.54
N GLU A 331 1.35 4.68 21.42
CA GLU A 331 2.26 5.78 21.09
C GLU A 331 2.13 6.93 22.09
N LYS A 332 0.90 7.26 22.50
CA LYS A 332 0.65 8.25 23.55
C LYS A 332 1.28 7.87 24.89
N ALA A 333 1.30 6.58 25.25
CA ALA A 333 1.99 6.11 26.44
C ALA A 333 3.51 6.33 26.35
N LYS A 334 4.12 6.03 25.20
CA LYS A 334 5.55 6.27 24.94
C LYS A 334 5.91 7.74 25.01
N ASP A 335 5.15 8.60 24.32
CA ASP A 335 5.38 10.05 24.32
C ASP A 335 5.22 10.64 25.73
N THR A 336 4.24 10.14 26.50
CA THR A 336 4.03 10.55 27.88
C THR A 336 5.17 10.08 28.79
N LEU A 337 5.71 8.87 28.57
CA LEU A 337 6.87 8.35 29.30
C LEU A 337 8.15 9.14 28.97
N ALA A 338 8.38 9.46 27.70
CA ALA A 338 9.49 10.33 27.29
C ALA A 338 9.37 11.73 27.93
N SER A 339 8.15 12.28 27.98
CA SER A 339 7.87 13.54 28.68
C SER A 339 8.16 13.45 30.18
N ALA A 340 7.84 12.32 30.82
CA ALA A 340 8.17 12.10 32.23
C ALA A 340 9.68 12.12 32.47
N GLN A 341 10.46 11.52 31.58
CA GLN A 341 11.92 11.53 31.64
C GLN A 341 12.49 12.95 31.51
N ILE A 342 12.00 13.73 30.53
CA ILE A 342 12.40 15.14 30.35
C ILE A 342 12.11 15.97 31.62
N LEU A 343 10.94 15.78 32.23
CA LEU A 343 10.57 16.49 33.46
C LEU A 343 11.44 16.09 34.65
N PHE A 344 11.81 14.81 34.76
CA PHE A 344 12.75 14.35 35.78
C PHE A 344 14.13 14.99 35.61
N ASP A 345 14.64 15.00 34.38
CA ASP A 345 15.96 15.59 34.06
C ASP A 345 15.95 17.11 34.26
N GLY A 346 14.83 17.77 34.01
CA GLY A 346 14.59 19.19 34.32
C GLY A 346 14.25 19.50 35.78
N GLU A 347 14.41 18.52 36.69
CA GLU A 347 14.13 18.63 38.13
C GLU A 347 12.68 19.01 38.49
N LYS A 348 11.72 18.77 37.58
CA LYS A 348 10.28 18.95 37.78
C LYS A 348 9.65 17.66 38.30
N TYR A 349 10.07 17.25 39.50
CA TYR A 349 9.74 15.94 40.08
C TYR A 349 8.23 15.71 40.27
N SER A 350 7.48 16.71 40.74
CA SER A 350 6.03 16.58 40.91
C SER A 350 5.30 16.37 39.58
N ASP A 351 5.66 17.14 38.55
CA ASP A 351 5.10 17.00 37.19
C ASP A 351 5.51 15.66 36.56
N CYS A 352 6.72 15.17 36.86
CA CYS A 352 7.17 13.85 36.46
C CYS A 352 6.26 12.75 37.02
N ALA A 353 5.84 12.81 38.29
CA ALA A 353 4.92 11.83 38.87
C ALA A 353 3.55 11.80 38.15
N ASN A 354 3.04 12.98 37.77
CA ASN A 354 1.83 13.12 36.97
C ASN A 354 1.97 12.41 35.61
N ARG A 355 3.05 12.69 34.88
CA ARG A 355 3.31 12.02 33.58
C ARG A 355 3.55 10.51 33.72
N CYS A 356 4.24 10.06 34.77
CA CYS A 356 4.39 8.62 35.04
C CYS A 356 3.03 7.92 35.19
N TYR A 357 2.10 8.52 35.94
CA TYR A 357 0.76 7.96 36.10
C TYR A 357 -0.01 7.91 34.79
N TYR A 358 -0.01 8.99 34.00
CA TYR A 358 -0.72 9.00 32.71
C TYR A 358 -0.11 8.06 31.67
N ALA A 359 1.21 7.88 31.66
CA ALA A 359 1.84 6.86 30.82
C ALA A 359 1.36 5.45 31.20
N MET A 360 1.30 5.11 32.50
CA MET A 360 0.71 3.84 32.94
C MET A 360 -0.76 3.71 32.53
N MET A 361 -1.54 4.79 32.59
CA MET A 361 -2.94 4.78 32.19
C MET A 361 -3.13 4.52 30.69
N PHE A 362 -2.34 5.17 29.84
CA PHE A 362 -2.40 4.93 28.39
C PHE A 362 -1.94 3.51 28.03
N SER A 363 -0.87 3.00 28.65
CA SER A 363 -0.47 1.59 28.46
C SER A 363 -1.52 0.60 28.97
N LEU A 364 -2.14 0.87 30.12
CA LEU A 364 -3.23 0.01 30.62
C LEU A 364 -4.41 0.01 29.65
N LYS A 365 -4.78 1.17 29.10
CA LYS A 365 -5.82 1.26 28.08
C LYS A 365 -5.47 0.46 26.82
N SER A 366 -4.23 0.55 26.31
CA SER A 366 -3.83 -0.22 25.14
C SER A 366 -3.92 -1.73 25.39
N LEU A 367 -3.49 -2.21 26.56
CA LEU A 367 -3.65 -3.62 26.93
C LEU A 367 -5.13 -4.03 27.02
N LEU A 368 -5.98 -3.20 27.62
CA LEU A 368 -7.42 -3.46 27.70
C LEU A 368 -8.05 -3.50 26.31
N GLU A 369 -7.67 -2.61 25.38
CA GLU A 369 -8.13 -2.63 23.99
C GLU A 369 -7.71 -3.94 23.30
N ASN A 370 -6.43 -4.33 23.43
CA ASN A 370 -5.91 -5.58 22.87
C ASN A 370 -6.69 -6.81 23.37
N LYS A 371 -7.09 -6.82 24.65
CA LYS A 371 -7.89 -7.89 25.26
C LYS A 371 -9.40 -7.76 25.04
N GLY A 372 -9.88 -6.77 24.28
CA GLY A 372 -11.31 -6.54 24.07
C GLY A 372 -12.08 -6.17 25.34
N LEU A 373 -11.40 -5.52 26.29
CA LEU A 373 -11.93 -5.10 27.58
C LEU A 373 -12.14 -3.58 27.71
N LEU A 374 -11.63 -2.79 26.77
CA LEU A 374 -11.83 -1.35 26.73
C LEU A 374 -13.18 -1.02 26.06
N ALA A 375 -13.90 -0.08 26.65
CA ALA A 375 -15.19 0.39 26.19
C ALA A 375 -15.10 0.99 24.77
N ASN A 376 -16.27 1.10 24.14
CA ASN A 376 -16.39 1.74 22.85
C ASN A 376 -16.14 3.25 22.96
N TRP A 377 -15.81 3.84 21.82
CA TRP A 377 -15.77 5.29 21.67
C TRP A 377 -17.13 5.89 21.98
N LYS A 378 -17.12 7.06 22.64
CA LYS A 378 -18.32 7.87 22.86
C LYS A 378 -18.79 8.43 21.54
N GLU A 379 -20.09 8.65 21.41
CA GLU A 379 -20.67 9.28 20.22
C GLU A 379 -19.91 10.56 19.81
N ASN A 380 -19.49 10.64 18.54
CA ASN A 380 -18.76 11.76 17.94
C ASN A 380 -17.34 12.07 18.48
N GLU A 381 -16.83 11.30 19.45
CA GLU A 381 -15.47 11.43 19.99
C GLU A 381 -14.67 10.12 19.79
N LEU A 382 -13.44 10.20 19.27
CA LEU A 382 -12.47 9.09 19.33
C LEU A 382 -11.89 8.94 20.74
N LYS A 383 -12.78 8.72 21.71
CA LYS A 383 -12.46 8.68 23.12
C LYS A 383 -13.38 7.71 23.82
N GLU A 384 -12.79 6.88 24.66
CA GLU A 384 -13.51 5.85 25.40
C GLU A 384 -14.20 6.43 26.64
N SER A 385 -15.18 5.70 27.17
CA SER A 385 -16.04 6.17 28.27
C SER A 385 -15.43 5.99 29.67
N GLU A 386 -14.26 5.39 29.79
CA GLU A 386 -13.66 5.05 31.07
C GLU A 386 -13.32 6.25 31.95
N SER A 387 -13.61 6.06 33.24
CA SER A 387 -13.04 6.82 34.35
C SER A 387 -11.78 6.14 34.89
N HIS A 388 -11.04 6.83 35.78
CA HIS A 388 -9.92 6.20 36.48
C HIS A 388 -10.35 4.95 37.26
N ARG A 389 -11.52 5.00 37.90
CA ARG A 389 -12.06 3.87 38.68
C ARG A 389 -12.37 2.65 37.80
N THR A 390 -12.96 2.85 36.63
CA THR A 390 -13.26 1.73 35.72
C THR A 390 -11.99 1.11 35.15
N LEU A 391 -10.93 1.91 34.93
CA LEU A 391 -9.63 1.38 34.52
C LEU A 391 -8.96 0.56 35.63
N GLU A 392 -9.08 0.96 36.90
CA GLU A 392 -8.60 0.15 38.04
C GLU A 392 -9.33 -1.19 38.17
N VAL A 393 -10.64 -1.22 37.87
CA VAL A 393 -11.40 -2.47 37.76
C VAL A 393 -10.88 -3.33 36.61
N GLY A 394 -10.60 -2.73 35.45
CA GLY A 394 -9.97 -3.40 34.30
C GLY A 394 -8.60 -4.00 34.65
N LEU A 395 -7.75 -3.24 35.35
CA LEU A 395 -6.47 -3.72 35.86
C LEU A 395 -6.66 -4.93 36.78
N SER A 396 -7.59 -4.85 37.74
CA SER A 396 -7.89 -5.96 38.65
C SER A 396 -8.35 -7.22 37.91
N LYS A 397 -9.12 -7.05 36.83
CA LYS A 397 -9.55 -8.16 35.96
C LYS A 397 -8.35 -8.80 35.23
N LEU A 398 -7.41 -8.01 34.74
CA LEU A 398 -6.18 -8.51 34.10
C LEU A 398 -5.30 -9.31 35.09
N ILE A 399 -5.27 -8.90 36.36
CA ILE A 399 -4.59 -9.67 37.43
C ILE A 399 -5.29 -11.01 37.67
N ALA A 400 -6.63 -10.99 37.82
CA ALA A 400 -7.41 -12.20 38.04
C ALA A 400 -7.31 -13.21 36.88
N GLN A 401 -7.10 -12.72 35.66
CA GLN A 401 -6.86 -13.53 34.46
C GLN A 401 -5.41 -14.00 34.31
N GLY A 402 -4.50 -13.59 35.19
CA GLY A 402 -3.07 -13.93 35.10
C GLY A 402 -2.31 -13.22 33.97
N VAL A 403 -2.90 -12.20 33.34
CA VAL A 403 -2.24 -11.40 32.29
C VAL A 403 -1.19 -10.47 32.90
N LEU A 404 -1.51 -9.88 34.05
CA LEU A 404 -0.59 -9.10 34.88
C LEU A 404 -0.48 -9.76 36.26
N ASP A 405 0.54 -9.39 37.04
CA ASP A 405 0.77 -9.93 38.38
C ASP A 405 0.64 -8.87 39.48
N GLN A 406 0.61 -9.32 40.74
CA GLN A 406 0.40 -8.45 41.89
C GLN A 406 1.49 -7.35 42.02
N LYS A 407 2.71 -7.56 41.50
CA LYS A 407 3.75 -6.54 41.50
C LYS A 407 3.39 -5.38 40.58
N ASP A 408 2.79 -5.68 39.42
CA ASP A 408 2.30 -4.65 38.49
C ASP A 408 1.20 -3.81 39.13
N TYR A 409 0.25 -4.47 39.79
CA TYR A 409 -0.84 -3.80 40.53
C TYR A 409 -0.28 -2.86 41.61
N ASN A 410 0.64 -3.36 42.43
CA ASN A 410 1.26 -2.57 43.49
C ASN A 410 2.08 -1.40 42.94
N ALA A 411 2.76 -1.59 41.79
CA ALA A 411 3.49 -0.52 41.12
C ALA A 411 2.56 0.58 40.61
N PHE A 412 1.44 0.18 40.00
CA PHE A 412 0.40 1.11 39.52
C PHE A 412 -0.20 1.93 40.67
N LEU A 413 -0.61 1.27 41.76
CA LEU A 413 -1.16 1.96 42.94
C LEU A 413 -0.15 2.92 43.55
N TYR A 414 1.12 2.53 43.67
CA TYR A 414 2.16 3.41 44.17
C TYR A 414 2.27 4.69 43.35
N VAL A 415 2.38 4.58 42.02
CA VAL A 415 2.54 5.75 41.14
C VAL A 415 1.28 6.65 41.17
N ARG A 416 0.09 6.04 41.19
CA ARG A 416 -1.17 6.78 41.38
C ARG A 416 -1.17 7.58 42.68
N ASP A 417 -0.80 6.95 43.79
CA ASP A 417 -0.80 7.60 45.11
C ASP A 417 0.23 8.73 45.17
N GLN A 418 1.40 8.57 44.54
CA GLN A 418 2.38 9.66 44.42
C GLN A 418 1.86 10.81 43.57
N ARG A 419 1.21 10.53 42.44
CA ARG A 419 0.57 11.55 41.60
C ARG A 419 -0.50 12.34 42.39
N ILE A 420 -1.35 11.65 43.17
CA ILE A 420 -2.38 12.32 43.99
C ILE A 420 -1.75 13.24 45.03
N LYS A 421 -0.69 12.80 45.71
CA LYS A 421 0.03 13.63 46.69
C LYS A 421 0.65 14.86 46.03
N CYS A 422 1.29 14.69 44.88
CA CYS A 422 1.92 15.79 44.14
C CYS A 422 0.90 16.82 43.64
N ASP A 423 -0.24 16.37 43.14
CA ASP A 423 -1.24 17.25 42.52
C ASP A 423 -2.14 17.96 43.55
N TYR A 424 -2.40 17.34 44.72
CA TYR A 424 -3.46 17.79 45.64
C TYR A 424 -3.03 17.97 47.09
N SER A 425 -1.77 17.73 47.44
CA SER A 425 -1.27 17.86 48.82
C SER A 425 -0.03 18.74 48.90
N ILE A 426 0.17 19.40 50.04
CA ILE A 426 1.46 20.03 50.36
C ILE A 426 2.41 18.91 50.80
N TYR A 427 3.15 18.37 49.85
CA TYR A 427 4.02 17.21 50.04
C TYR A 427 5.40 17.49 49.44
N LYS A 428 6.46 17.14 50.17
CA LYS A 428 7.83 17.23 49.65
C LYS A 428 8.11 15.96 48.84
N PHE A 429 8.10 16.10 47.52
CA PHE A 429 8.41 15.04 46.58
C PHE A 429 9.83 15.24 46.04
N GLU A 430 10.72 14.28 46.29
CA GLU A 430 12.14 14.42 45.99
C GLU A 430 12.56 13.59 44.76
N LYS A 431 13.79 13.81 44.31
CA LYS A 431 14.39 13.09 43.18
C LYS A 431 14.30 11.57 43.32
N ALA A 432 14.48 11.04 44.54
CA ALA A 432 14.40 9.60 44.80
C ALA A 432 12.98 9.06 44.55
N ASP A 433 11.95 9.79 44.94
CA ASP A 433 10.56 9.41 44.72
C ASP A 433 10.19 9.44 43.23
N ALA A 434 10.62 10.49 42.53
CA ALA A 434 10.43 10.61 41.08
C ALA A 434 11.15 9.50 40.31
N SER A 435 12.40 9.19 40.70
CA SER A 435 13.18 8.10 40.10
C SER A 435 12.50 6.73 40.32
N ASN A 436 11.92 6.49 41.49
CA ASN A 436 11.16 5.27 41.76
C ASN A 436 9.88 5.21 40.91
N CYS A 437 9.17 6.33 40.74
CA CYS A 437 8.02 6.40 39.84
C CYS A 437 8.42 6.06 38.40
N LEU A 438 9.49 6.67 37.88
CA LEU A 438 10.04 6.39 36.55
C LEU A 438 10.39 4.92 36.37
N SER A 439 11.14 4.33 37.31
CA SER A 439 11.51 2.91 37.23
C SER A 439 10.28 1.99 37.19
N LYS A 440 9.23 2.32 37.95
CA LYS A 440 7.98 1.55 37.96
C LYS A 440 7.20 1.69 36.65
N VAL A 441 7.05 2.90 36.12
CA VAL A 441 6.33 3.10 34.85
C VAL A 441 7.07 2.48 33.68
N GLN A 442 8.41 2.60 33.62
CA GLN A 442 9.21 1.96 32.57
C GLN A 442 9.02 0.44 32.57
N LYS A 443 9.08 -0.20 33.74
CA LYS A 443 8.84 -1.65 33.87
C LYS A 443 7.42 -2.04 33.47
N PHE A 444 6.43 -1.26 33.89
CA PHE A 444 5.02 -1.51 33.58
C PHE A 444 4.74 -1.39 32.08
N CYS A 445 5.16 -0.28 31.45
CA CYS A 445 5.01 -0.07 30.01
C CYS A 445 5.75 -1.15 29.20
N THR A 446 6.99 -1.49 29.58
CA THR A 446 7.76 -2.56 28.92
C THR A 446 7.07 -3.92 29.03
N LYS A 447 6.50 -4.24 30.20
CA LYS A 447 5.76 -5.50 30.37
C LYS A 447 4.53 -5.55 29.48
N ILE A 448 3.79 -4.45 29.38
CA ILE A 448 2.62 -4.37 28.50
C ILE A 448 3.02 -4.56 27.04
N GLU A 449 4.07 -3.89 26.58
CA GLU A 449 4.63 -4.06 25.23
C GLU A 449 5.05 -5.51 24.92
N ASN A 450 5.45 -6.29 25.93
CA ASN A 450 5.81 -7.69 25.75
C ASN A 450 4.59 -8.64 25.75
N ILE A 451 3.46 -8.21 26.31
CA ILE A 451 2.20 -9.01 26.36
C ILE A 451 1.40 -8.84 25.08
N THR A 452 1.43 -7.63 24.52
CA THR A 452 0.70 -7.22 23.31
C THR A 452 1.63 -7.25 22.14
#